data_AF-C5M1W5-F1
#
_entry.id   AF-C5M1W5-F1
#
_cell.length_a   1.000
_cell.length_b   1.000
_cell.length_c   1.000
_cell.angle_alpha   90.00
_cell.angle_beta   90.00
_cell.angle_gamma   90.00
#
_symmetry.space_group_name_H-M   'P 1'
#
loop_
_entity.id
_entity.type
_entity.pdbx_description
1 polymer ?
#
loop_
_entity_poly.entity_id
_entity_poly.type
_entity_poly.pdbx_seq_one_letter_code
_entity_poly.pdbx_strand_id
1 'polypeptide(L)'
;MNVYIERVSNEDLPNLLEFASELISEMDRLKKETPSELKDSNKKLVAALKTQKRKLLSDTIKEIRRSGLKTSLTSNILATQKSINLILANSVSFDNSMISNCDPYFFRILDLLPRLRASVSEGTEEVPQVDIEKGLSAVENLIHSLIVTRVPVKKFSENLESLSKWYEKVYNLASLNNLSHTVAPVSVSDSIKMNIESIRHVQFWLPKLLDYALVTLESVKKIGFDVSSSLFYQLKIKLNELVLSVDEVVYSDSTSKYIENFGRFYNSIVASLNTWKVENSEVSFVADVVLKWISNNSTIGEITNSTSLESLESVEIVEKEFRNLTNSIILVVQKVVECQKQDEISRDDDNWLVLSQHRMSDYIKNLRLNTIIAKLSKCVNMALSVEHNLQTSEMISALVSFTYPVINQFFKLSLKVFEKTRVNYYDLAKATFILSNSLYTLSTKGFCTPEKP
;
A
#
# COMPACT_ATOMS: atom_id res chain seq x y z
N MET A 1 0.70 23.54 10.73
CA MET A 1 1.02 22.09 10.63
C MET A 1 2.04 21.82 9.52
N ASN A 2 1.98 22.52 8.37
CA ASN A 2 2.94 22.37 7.26
C ASN A 2 4.41 22.44 7.68
N VAL A 3 4.79 23.42 8.51
CA VAL A 3 6.17 23.55 9.02
C VAL A 3 6.65 22.28 9.74
N TYR A 4 5.77 21.61 10.47
CA TYR A 4 6.10 20.35 11.14
C TYR A 4 6.25 19.18 10.15
N ILE A 5 5.44 19.16 9.10
CA ILE A 5 5.50 18.15 8.05
C ILE A 5 6.76 18.33 7.21
N GLU A 6 7.13 19.56 6.89
CA GLU A 6 8.39 19.89 6.21
C GLU A 6 9.59 19.50 7.07
N ARG A 7 9.56 19.74 8.38
CA ARG A 7 10.62 19.25 9.28
C ARG A 7 10.76 17.72 9.26
N VAL A 8 9.66 16.97 9.35
CA VAL A 8 9.69 15.50 9.23
C VAL A 8 10.12 15.05 7.85
N SER A 9 9.77 15.81 6.81
CA SER A 9 10.14 15.49 5.42
C SER A 9 11.62 15.76 5.14
N ASN A 10 12.19 16.81 5.70
CA ASN A 10 13.57 17.26 5.43
C ASN A 10 14.62 16.60 6.33
N GLU A 11 14.22 15.86 7.36
CA GLU A 11 15.18 15.11 8.19
C GLU A 11 15.75 13.93 7.39
N ASP A 12 17.00 14.05 6.97
CA ASP A 12 17.70 12.95 6.31
C ASP A 12 18.37 12.07 7.35
N LEU A 13 17.93 10.82 7.42
CA LEU A 13 18.55 9.82 8.28
C LEU A 13 19.68 9.13 7.51
N PRO A 14 20.83 8.89 8.16
CA PRO A 14 21.94 8.20 7.52
C PRO A 14 21.53 6.79 7.12
N ASN A 15 21.95 6.37 5.93
CA ASN A 15 21.64 5.06 5.37
C ASN A 15 22.91 4.21 5.19
N LEU A 16 22.75 2.89 5.24
CA LEU A 16 23.86 1.93 5.08
C LEU A 16 24.31 1.80 3.61
N LEU A 17 23.51 2.26 2.65
CA LEU A 17 23.75 2.06 1.23
C LEU A 17 24.95 2.87 0.73
N GLU A 18 25.14 4.09 1.23
CA GLU A 18 26.31 4.91 0.92
C GLU A 18 27.61 4.21 1.36
N PHE A 19 27.66 3.77 2.63
CA PHE A 19 28.79 3.00 3.15
C PHE A 19 29.06 1.72 2.34
N ALA A 20 28.01 0.98 1.97
CA ALA A 20 28.14 -0.23 1.17
C ALA A 20 28.66 0.06 -0.25
N SER A 21 28.28 1.21 -0.83
CA SER A 21 28.73 1.64 -2.16
C SER A 21 30.18 2.12 -2.15
N GLU A 22 30.57 2.90 -1.13
CA GLU A 22 31.96 3.28 -0.85
C GLU A 22 32.86 2.04 -0.74
N LEU A 23 32.40 1.03 0.03
CA LEU A 23 33.12 -0.23 0.18
C LEU A 23 33.32 -0.96 -1.16
N ILE A 24 32.26 -1.10 -1.99
CA ILE A 24 32.40 -1.71 -3.32
C ILE A 24 33.42 -0.95 -4.16
N SER A 25 33.37 0.39 -4.17
CA SER A 25 34.28 1.21 -4.95
C SER A 25 35.75 0.98 -4.54
N GLU A 26 36.02 0.93 -3.24
CA GLU A 26 37.35 0.64 -2.70
C GLU A 26 37.80 -0.80 -3.01
N MET A 27 36.89 -1.78 -2.92
CA MET A 27 37.16 -3.16 -3.30
C MET A 27 37.54 -3.27 -4.78
N ASP A 28 36.81 -2.59 -5.67
CA ASP A 28 37.09 -2.57 -7.10
C ASP A 28 38.40 -1.85 -7.43
N ARG A 29 38.72 -0.75 -6.72
CA ARG A 29 40.03 -0.07 -6.86
C ARG A 29 41.17 -1.02 -6.52
N LEU A 30 41.12 -1.63 -5.33
CA LEU A 30 42.17 -2.56 -4.87
C LEU A 30 42.28 -3.80 -5.76
N LYS A 31 41.16 -4.27 -6.33
CA LYS A 31 41.15 -5.38 -7.29
C LYS A 31 41.83 -4.99 -8.60
N LYS A 32 41.52 -3.81 -9.16
CA LYS A 32 42.12 -3.32 -10.42
C LYS A 32 43.62 -3.04 -10.28
N GLU A 33 44.05 -2.57 -9.12
CA GLU A 33 45.48 -2.34 -8.83
C GLU A 33 46.28 -3.63 -8.66
N THR A 34 45.60 -4.77 -8.44
CA THR A 34 46.29 -6.06 -8.25
C THR A 34 46.74 -6.63 -9.60
N PRO A 35 48.06 -6.81 -9.82
CA PRO A 35 48.57 -7.41 -11.05
C PRO A 35 48.10 -8.86 -11.23
N SER A 36 47.89 -9.30 -12.46
CA SER A 36 47.41 -10.67 -12.78
C SER A 36 48.47 -11.77 -12.61
N GLU A 37 49.75 -11.44 -12.77
CA GLU A 37 50.86 -12.40 -12.66
C GLU A 37 51.83 -11.98 -11.54
N LEU A 38 52.33 -12.94 -10.75
CA LEU A 38 53.36 -12.66 -9.75
C LEU A 38 54.77 -12.64 -10.42
N LYS A 39 55.39 -11.46 -10.52
CA LYS A 39 56.75 -11.24 -11.06
C LYS A 39 57.68 -10.73 -9.96
N ASP A 40 58.98 -11.00 -10.06
CA ASP A 40 59.94 -10.53 -9.06
C ASP A 40 59.95 -9.01 -8.87
N SER A 41 59.63 -8.26 -9.93
CA SER A 41 59.49 -6.80 -9.88
C SER A 41 58.24 -6.31 -9.12
N ASN A 42 57.17 -7.11 -9.05
CA ASN A 42 55.89 -6.71 -8.47
C ASN A 42 55.60 -7.30 -7.07
N LYS A 43 56.47 -8.16 -6.56
CA LYS A 43 56.35 -8.77 -5.21
C LYS A 43 56.10 -7.74 -4.10
N LYS A 44 56.85 -6.64 -4.09
CA LYS A 44 56.67 -5.57 -3.08
C LYS A 44 55.31 -4.88 -3.18
N LEU A 45 54.83 -4.66 -4.41
CA LEU A 45 53.55 -4.03 -4.68
C LEU A 45 52.38 -4.95 -4.28
N VAL A 46 52.46 -6.24 -4.61
CA VAL A 46 51.47 -7.25 -4.19
C VAL A 46 51.39 -7.37 -2.67
N ALA A 47 52.52 -7.35 -1.97
CA ALA A 47 52.54 -7.35 -0.50
C ALA A 47 51.91 -6.08 0.11
N ALA A 48 52.17 -4.91 -0.47
CA ALA A 48 51.55 -3.65 -0.05
C ALA A 48 50.03 -3.67 -0.26
N LEU A 49 49.56 -4.13 -1.43
CA LEU A 49 48.12 -4.27 -1.73
C LEU A 49 47.44 -5.28 -0.80
N LYS A 50 48.08 -6.40 -0.48
CA LYS A 50 47.54 -7.37 0.50
C LYS A 50 47.38 -6.74 1.88
N THR A 51 48.32 -5.90 2.29
CA THR A 51 48.25 -5.14 3.55
C THR A 51 47.10 -4.14 3.53
N GLN A 52 46.91 -3.42 2.42
CA GLN A 52 45.77 -2.49 2.25
C GLN A 52 44.42 -3.22 2.28
N LYS A 53 44.30 -4.38 1.62
CA LYS A 53 43.07 -5.19 1.65
C LYS A 53 42.75 -5.70 3.05
N ARG A 54 43.75 -6.15 3.81
CA ARG A 54 43.57 -6.55 5.21
C ARG A 54 43.15 -5.36 6.09
N LYS A 55 43.73 -4.18 5.86
CA LYS A 55 43.34 -2.95 6.54
C LYS A 55 41.88 -2.58 6.24
N LEU A 56 41.47 -2.59 4.97
CA LEU A 56 40.09 -2.32 4.56
C LEU A 56 39.10 -3.26 5.25
N LEU A 57 39.40 -4.56 5.32
CA LEU A 57 38.55 -5.53 6.03
C LEU A 57 38.40 -5.19 7.52
N SER A 58 39.53 -4.96 8.21
CA SER A 58 39.53 -4.60 9.63
C SER A 58 38.73 -3.32 9.88
N ASP A 59 38.95 -2.29 9.07
CA ASP A 59 38.27 -1.00 9.21
C ASP A 59 36.77 -1.14 8.93
N THR A 60 36.38 -1.95 7.92
CA THR A 60 34.97 -2.27 7.63
C THR A 60 34.28 -2.95 8.81
N ILE A 61 34.91 -3.97 9.42
CA ILE A 61 34.33 -4.67 10.59
C ILE A 61 34.20 -3.72 11.79
N LYS A 62 35.17 -2.82 12.00
CA LYS A 62 35.11 -1.81 13.05
C LYS A 62 33.97 -0.81 12.81
N GLU A 63 33.80 -0.33 11.58
CA GLU A 63 32.74 0.61 11.22
C GLU A 63 31.35 -0.04 11.32
N ILE A 64 31.18 -1.29 10.89
CA ILE A 64 29.95 -2.06 11.08
C ILE A 64 29.61 -2.19 12.58
N ARG A 65 30.62 -2.43 13.43
CA ARG A 65 30.40 -2.48 14.88
C ARG A 65 30.08 -1.10 15.45
N ARG A 66 30.75 -0.05 14.97
CA ARG A 66 30.51 1.35 15.37
C ARG A 66 29.10 1.81 15.01
N SER A 67 28.56 1.36 13.88
CA SER A 67 27.16 1.62 13.50
C SER A 67 26.14 0.93 14.41
N GLY A 68 26.58 0.09 15.36
CA GLY A 68 25.73 -0.60 16.34
C GLY A 68 25.31 -2.01 15.93
N LEU A 69 25.83 -2.54 14.81
CA LEU A 69 25.56 -3.93 14.43
C LEU A 69 26.38 -4.89 15.28
N LYS A 70 25.70 -5.94 15.75
CA LYS A 70 26.36 -7.02 16.50
C LYS A 70 27.13 -7.90 15.53
N THR A 71 28.36 -8.25 15.91
CA THR A 71 29.23 -9.20 15.20
C THR A 71 29.19 -10.59 15.84
N SER A 72 28.13 -10.87 16.61
CA SER A 72 27.82 -12.16 17.21
C SER A 72 26.35 -12.52 16.97
N LEU A 73 26.07 -13.81 16.95
CA LEU A 73 24.72 -14.33 16.76
C LEU A 73 24.09 -14.70 18.10
N THR A 74 22.86 -14.24 18.32
CA THR A 74 22.04 -14.68 19.45
C THR A 74 21.33 -15.98 19.09
N SER A 75 21.08 -16.86 20.07
CA SER A 75 20.32 -18.11 19.89
C SER A 75 18.97 -17.91 19.18
N ASN A 76 18.29 -16.79 19.44
CA ASN A 76 17.01 -16.45 18.80
C ASN A 76 17.13 -16.18 17.29
N ILE A 77 18.24 -15.58 16.86
CA ILE A 77 18.52 -15.32 15.44
C ILE A 77 18.77 -16.64 14.73
N LEU A 78 19.60 -17.50 15.34
CA LEU A 78 19.89 -18.85 14.82
C LEU A 78 18.62 -19.72 14.70
N ALA A 79 17.71 -19.62 15.67
CA ALA A 79 16.45 -20.36 15.64
C ALA A 79 15.53 -19.93 14.50
N THR A 80 15.46 -18.62 14.21
CA THR A 80 14.56 -18.05 13.19
C THR A 80 15.12 -18.09 11.77
N GLN A 81 16.45 -18.15 11.62
CA GLN A 81 17.15 -18.09 10.33
C GLN A 81 17.85 -19.40 9.94
N LYS A 82 17.46 -20.52 10.55
CA LYS A 82 18.12 -21.82 10.33
C LYS A 82 18.15 -22.24 8.86
N SER A 83 17.06 -22.04 8.12
CA SER A 83 16.97 -22.34 6.69
C SER A 83 16.19 -21.27 5.94
N ILE A 84 16.41 -21.16 4.63
CA ILE A 84 15.63 -20.26 3.77
C ILE A 84 14.13 -20.57 3.89
N ASN A 85 13.76 -21.85 3.88
CA ASN A 85 12.36 -22.27 4.00
C ASN A 85 11.70 -21.76 5.28
N LEU A 86 12.44 -21.75 6.39
CA LEU A 86 11.93 -21.23 7.66
C LEU A 86 11.76 -19.70 7.62
N ILE A 87 12.69 -18.99 6.98
CA ILE A 87 12.59 -17.54 6.79
C ILE A 87 11.38 -17.22 5.91
N LEU A 88 11.22 -17.91 4.77
CA LEU A 88 10.10 -17.70 3.85
C LEU A 88 8.75 -18.03 4.51
N ALA A 89 8.66 -19.14 5.25
CA ALA A 89 7.42 -19.55 5.90
C ALA A 89 6.93 -18.56 6.97
N ASN A 90 7.85 -17.87 7.66
CA ASN A 90 7.52 -16.90 8.70
C ASN A 90 7.55 -15.44 8.19
N SER A 91 7.97 -15.21 6.94
CA SER A 91 8.05 -13.89 6.35
C SER A 91 6.71 -13.49 5.74
N VAL A 92 6.37 -12.22 5.88
CA VAL A 92 5.14 -11.68 5.30
C VAL A 92 5.41 -11.19 3.88
N SER A 93 4.55 -11.54 2.92
CA SER A 93 4.63 -11.03 1.55
C SER A 93 4.16 -9.57 1.43
N PHE A 94 4.83 -8.80 0.58
CA PHE A 94 4.49 -7.43 0.19
C PHE A 94 3.57 -7.36 -1.04
N ASP A 95 3.15 -8.50 -1.58
CA ASP A 95 2.22 -8.55 -2.71
C ASP A 95 0.88 -7.88 -2.39
N ASN A 96 0.25 -7.30 -3.43
CA ASN A 96 -1.04 -6.60 -3.35
C ASN A 96 -1.08 -5.45 -2.34
N SER A 97 0.02 -4.72 -2.19
CA SER A 97 0.10 -3.56 -1.29
C SER A 97 0.90 -2.42 -1.91
N MET A 98 0.82 -1.22 -1.33
CA MET A 98 1.59 -0.04 -1.79
C MET A 98 3.12 -0.22 -1.76
N ILE A 99 3.64 -1.22 -1.04
CA ILE A 99 5.06 -1.58 -0.98
C ILE A 99 5.47 -2.71 -1.93
N SER A 100 4.60 -3.07 -2.89
CA SER A 100 4.96 -4.02 -3.94
C SER A 100 6.26 -3.58 -4.64
N ASN A 101 7.17 -4.52 -4.88
CA ASN A 101 8.51 -4.30 -5.45
C ASN A 101 9.56 -3.63 -4.54
N CYS A 102 9.30 -3.46 -3.24
CA CYS A 102 10.28 -2.88 -2.32
C CYS A 102 11.27 -3.89 -1.73
N ASP A 103 11.10 -5.19 -2.02
CA ASP A 103 11.90 -6.29 -1.47
C ASP A 103 12.66 -7.18 -2.47
N PRO A 104 13.03 -6.76 -3.70
CA PRO A 104 13.75 -7.63 -4.62
C PRO A 104 15.11 -8.06 -4.06
N TYR A 105 15.80 -7.18 -3.33
CA TYR A 105 17.08 -7.51 -2.70
C TYR A 105 16.94 -8.46 -1.52
N PHE A 106 15.80 -8.47 -0.83
CA PHE A 106 15.53 -9.44 0.24
C PHE A 106 15.59 -10.86 -0.33
N PHE A 107 14.90 -11.12 -1.45
CA PHE A 107 14.93 -12.45 -2.09
C PHE A 107 16.30 -12.78 -2.70
N ARG A 108 17.01 -11.80 -3.26
CA ARG A 108 18.40 -12.02 -3.73
C ARG A 108 19.36 -12.40 -2.61
N ILE A 109 19.19 -11.83 -1.41
CA ILE A 109 19.97 -12.22 -0.24
C ILE A 109 19.66 -13.67 0.13
N LEU A 110 18.39 -14.07 0.13
CA LEU A 110 18.00 -15.44 0.46
C LEU A 110 18.58 -16.46 -0.54
N ASP A 111 18.67 -16.12 -1.82
CA ASP A 111 19.33 -16.97 -2.83
C ASP A 111 20.86 -17.11 -2.60
N LEU A 112 21.51 -16.02 -2.18
CA LEU A 112 22.94 -16.01 -1.91
C LEU A 112 23.29 -16.71 -0.57
N LEU A 113 22.39 -16.67 0.41
CA LEU A 113 22.67 -17.03 1.81
C LEU A 113 23.24 -18.44 2.02
N PRO A 114 22.75 -19.52 1.37
CA PRO A 114 23.33 -20.86 1.55
C PRO A 114 24.76 -20.96 1.02
N ARG A 115 25.00 -20.36 -0.17
CA ARG A 115 26.33 -20.32 -0.80
C ARG A 115 27.30 -19.52 0.04
N LEU A 116 26.84 -18.40 0.61
CA LEU A 116 27.61 -17.61 1.56
C LEU A 116 27.99 -18.45 2.78
N ARG A 117 27.03 -19.08 3.46
CA ARG A 117 27.30 -19.93 4.64
C ARG A 117 28.31 -21.04 4.35
N ALA A 118 28.17 -21.73 3.21
CA ALA A 118 29.10 -22.77 2.79
C ALA A 118 30.51 -22.21 2.56
N SER A 119 30.65 -21.12 1.80
CA SER A 119 31.96 -20.50 1.53
C SER A 119 32.66 -19.99 2.79
N VAL A 120 31.90 -19.50 3.78
CA VAL A 120 32.45 -19.06 5.05
C VAL A 120 32.94 -20.25 5.87
N SER A 121 32.24 -21.39 5.84
CA SER A 121 32.67 -22.61 6.54
C SER A 121 33.92 -23.24 5.90
N GLU A 122 34.06 -23.18 4.57
CA GLU A 122 35.25 -23.65 3.85
C GLU A 122 36.46 -22.75 4.13
N GLY A 123 36.24 -21.43 4.23
CA GLY A 123 37.27 -20.45 4.53
C GLY A 123 38.27 -20.23 3.39
N THR A 124 39.23 -19.33 3.60
CA THR A 124 40.36 -19.11 2.69
C THR A 124 41.65 -18.97 3.49
N GLU A 125 42.78 -19.46 2.97
CA GLU A 125 44.07 -19.34 3.67
C GLU A 125 44.55 -17.89 3.82
N GLU A 126 44.05 -16.98 2.98
CA GLU A 126 44.55 -15.60 2.92
C GLU A 126 43.93 -14.68 3.98
N VAL A 127 42.72 -15.00 4.41
CA VAL A 127 41.89 -14.17 5.27
C VAL A 127 41.66 -14.90 6.59
N PRO A 128 41.88 -14.26 7.76
CA PRO A 128 41.61 -14.91 9.04
C PRO A 128 40.14 -15.34 9.16
N GLN A 129 39.92 -16.62 9.48
CA GLN A 129 38.59 -17.21 9.63
C GLN A 129 37.70 -16.42 10.60
N VAL A 130 38.28 -15.94 11.71
CA VAL A 130 37.59 -15.13 12.73
C VAL A 130 36.97 -13.86 12.15
N ASP A 131 37.61 -13.23 11.16
CA ASP A 131 37.10 -11.99 10.57
C ASP A 131 35.98 -12.28 9.57
N ILE A 132 36.05 -13.40 8.85
CA ILE A 132 34.97 -13.88 7.97
C ILE A 132 33.73 -14.24 8.80
N GLU A 133 33.88 -14.94 9.92
CA GLU A 133 32.77 -15.32 10.81
C GLU A 133 32.09 -14.11 11.47
N LYS A 134 32.86 -13.08 11.85
CA LYS A 134 32.31 -11.79 12.30
C LYS A 134 31.49 -11.11 11.21
N GLY A 135 31.98 -11.14 9.96
CA GLY A 135 31.27 -10.63 8.80
C GLY A 135 29.95 -11.35 8.57
N LEU A 136 29.96 -12.70 8.62
CA LEU A 136 28.76 -13.51 8.49
C LEU A 136 27.75 -13.17 9.59
N SER A 137 28.23 -13.04 10.83
CA SER A 137 27.39 -12.67 11.97
C SER A 137 26.73 -11.30 11.78
N ALA A 138 27.46 -10.31 11.24
CA ALA A 138 26.90 -9.00 10.94
C ALA A 138 25.83 -9.06 9.83
N VAL A 139 26.07 -9.81 8.76
CA VAL A 139 25.10 -10.02 7.66
C VAL A 139 23.81 -10.67 8.16
N GLU A 140 23.91 -11.72 8.98
CA GLU A 140 22.73 -12.40 9.55
C GLU A 140 21.94 -11.48 10.50
N ASN A 141 22.60 -10.63 11.28
CA ASN A 141 21.93 -9.59 12.09
C ASN A 141 21.21 -8.54 11.21
N LEU A 142 21.76 -8.18 10.05
CA LEU A 142 21.09 -7.33 9.06
C LEU A 142 19.87 -8.02 8.45
N ILE A 143 20.01 -9.29 8.05
CA ILE A 143 18.89 -10.11 7.57
C ILE A 143 17.80 -10.21 8.65
N HIS A 144 18.19 -10.32 9.92
CA HIS A 144 17.24 -10.37 11.03
C HIS A 144 16.44 -9.07 11.13
N SER A 145 17.14 -7.94 11.06
CA SER A 145 16.51 -6.61 11.02
C SER A 145 15.53 -6.48 9.85
N LEU A 146 15.91 -6.97 8.66
CA LEU A 146 15.03 -7.00 7.50
C LEU A 146 13.80 -7.88 7.72
N ILE A 147 13.92 -9.06 8.34
CA ILE A 147 12.78 -9.94 8.62
C ILE A 147 11.82 -9.28 9.63
N VAL A 148 12.36 -8.74 10.73
CA VAL A 148 11.55 -8.14 11.81
C VAL A 148 10.81 -6.89 11.34
N THR A 149 11.42 -6.09 10.46
CA THR A 149 10.81 -4.86 9.93
C THR A 149 9.68 -5.10 8.93
N ARG A 150 9.60 -6.27 8.27
CA ARG A 150 8.55 -6.55 7.27
C ARG A 150 7.14 -6.46 7.84
N VAL A 151 6.91 -7.00 9.04
CA VAL A 151 5.58 -7.02 9.66
C VAL A 151 5.06 -5.60 9.94
N PRO A 152 5.80 -4.72 10.64
CA PRO A 152 5.41 -3.33 10.82
C PRO A 152 5.18 -2.57 9.51
N VAL A 153 6.05 -2.75 8.51
CA VAL A 153 5.97 -2.03 7.22
C VAL A 153 4.71 -2.43 6.44
N LYS A 154 4.38 -3.73 6.39
CA LYS A 154 3.13 -4.16 5.75
C LYS A 154 1.90 -3.63 6.48
N LYS A 155 1.86 -3.76 7.81
CA LYS A 155 0.75 -3.21 8.62
C LYS A 155 0.59 -1.71 8.38
N PHE A 156 1.69 -0.99 8.23
CA PHE A 156 1.64 0.44 7.92
C PHE A 156 1.03 0.71 6.53
N SER A 157 1.37 -0.08 5.51
CA SER A 157 0.75 -0.03 4.18
C SER A 157 -0.77 -0.28 4.24
N GLU A 158 -1.20 -1.36 4.90
CA GLU A 158 -2.63 -1.72 5.03
C GLU A 158 -3.42 -0.62 5.74
N ASN A 159 -2.84 -0.05 6.80
CA ASN A 159 -3.46 1.06 7.53
C ASN A 159 -3.53 2.34 6.69
N LEU A 160 -2.52 2.60 5.86
CA LEU A 160 -2.50 3.76 4.97
C LEU A 160 -3.54 3.65 3.86
N GLU A 161 -3.73 2.46 3.29
CA GLU A 161 -4.83 2.17 2.35
C GLU A 161 -6.19 2.40 2.98
N SER A 162 -6.39 1.92 4.22
CA SER A 162 -7.61 2.17 4.98
C SER A 162 -7.81 3.67 5.26
N LEU A 163 -6.75 4.38 5.65
CA LEU A 163 -6.79 5.83 5.86
C LEU A 163 -7.15 6.58 4.58
N SER A 164 -6.61 6.18 3.42
CA SER A 164 -6.92 6.78 2.12
C SER A 164 -8.42 6.68 1.80
N LYS A 165 -9.01 5.50 1.99
CA LYS A 165 -10.45 5.26 1.79
C LYS A 165 -11.31 6.17 2.67
N TRP A 166 -10.94 6.36 3.94
CA TRP A 166 -11.68 7.25 4.84
C TRP A 166 -11.42 8.73 4.56
N TYR A 167 -10.21 9.08 4.14
CA TYR A 167 -9.86 10.43 3.72
C TYR A 167 -10.68 10.88 2.50
N GLU A 168 -10.83 10.02 1.49
CA GLU A 168 -11.67 10.29 0.31
C GLU A 168 -13.12 10.55 0.71
N LYS A 169 -13.68 9.75 1.63
CA LYS A 169 -15.04 9.97 2.15
C LYS A 169 -15.20 11.31 2.85
N VAL A 170 -14.21 11.71 3.65
CA VAL A 170 -14.21 13.01 4.35
C VAL A 170 -14.11 14.16 3.34
N TYR A 171 -13.29 14.00 2.31
CA TYR A 171 -13.20 14.96 1.22
C TYR A 171 -14.55 15.11 0.49
N ASN A 172 -15.21 13.99 0.19
CA ASN A 172 -16.51 14.01 -0.46
C ASN A 172 -17.54 14.73 0.41
N LEU A 173 -17.63 14.42 1.72
CA LEU A 173 -18.49 15.14 2.68
C LEU A 173 -18.19 16.64 2.78
N ALA A 174 -16.91 17.03 2.78
CA ALA A 174 -16.51 18.44 2.77
C ALA A 174 -16.93 19.16 1.47
N SER A 175 -16.86 18.46 0.33
CA SER A 175 -17.14 19.04 -0.98
C SER A 175 -18.62 19.21 -1.31
N LEU A 176 -19.53 18.62 -0.52
CA LEU A 176 -20.97 18.64 -0.78
C LEU A 176 -21.55 20.05 -0.87
N ASN A 177 -21.12 20.97 0.01
CA ASN A 177 -21.60 22.36 -0.02
C ASN A 177 -21.17 23.10 -1.30
N ASN A 178 -19.94 22.85 -1.77
CA ASN A 178 -19.43 23.44 -3.01
C ASN A 178 -20.19 22.93 -4.25
N LEU A 179 -20.76 21.72 -4.17
CA LEU A 179 -21.49 21.08 -5.25
C LEU A 179 -23.02 21.26 -5.12
N SER A 180 -23.50 22.04 -4.14
CA SER A 180 -24.93 22.21 -3.83
C SER A 180 -25.68 20.88 -3.68
N HIS A 181 -25.02 19.86 -3.13
CA HIS A 181 -25.61 18.56 -2.86
C HIS A 181 -25.91 18.43 -1.37
N THR A 182 -27.09 17.89 -1.02
CA THR A 182 -27.39 17.52 0.35
C THR A 182 -27.06 16.05 0.59
N VAL A 183 -26.59 15.74 1.79
CA VAL A 183 -26.39 14.35 2.25
C VAL A 183 -27.76 13.71 2.34
N ALA A 184 -27.90 12.48 1.84
CA ALA A 184 -29.13 11.75 1.96
C ALA A 184 -29.46 11.49 3.46
N PRO A 185 -30.72 11.64 3.88
CA PRO A 185 -31.13 11.30 5.25
C PRO A 185 -30.83 9.83 5.58
N VAL A 186 -30.52 9.53 6.85
CA VAL A 186 -30.30 8.14 7.32
C VAL A 186 -31.48 7.24 7.00
N SER A 187 -32.70 7.78 7.11
CA SER A 187 -33.95 7.07 6.80
C SER A 187 -33.97 6.52 5.38
N VAL A 188 -33.24 7.15 4.47
CA VAL A 188 -33.17 6.82 3.05
C VAL A 188 -31.95 5.93 2.71
N SER A 189 -30.94 5.90 3.59
CA SER A 189 -29.65 5.25 3.34
C SER A 189 -29.74 3.75 3.07
N ASP A 190 -30.59 3.02 3.80
CA ASP A 190 -30.80 1.58 3.60
C ASP A 190 -31.49 1.28 2.27
N SER A 191 -32.48 2.10 1.89
CA SER A 191 -33.18 1.98 0.62
C SER A 191 -32.24 2.30 -0.55
N ILE A 192 -31.39 3.31 -0.43
CA ILE A 192 -30.34 3.63 -1.41
C ILE A 192 -29.37 2.46 -1.55
N LYS A 193 -28.91 1.87 -0.44
CA LYS A 193 -27.99 0.74 -0.47
C LYS A 193 -28.59 -0.48 -1.19
N MET A 194 -29.83 -0.84 -0.86
CA MET A 194 -30.55 -1.94 -1.53
C MET A 194 -30.75 -1.66 -3.03
N ASN A 195 -31.07 -0.42 -3.41
CA ASN A 195 -31.17 -0.02 -4.81
C ASN A 195 -29.81 -0.13 -5.53
N ILE A 196 -28.71 0.31 -4.93
CA ILE A 196 -27.37 0.19 -5.53
C ILE A 196 -26.98 -1.27 -5.75
N GLU A 197 -27.22 -2.15 -4.77
CA GLU A 197 -26.97 -3.60 -4.90
C GLU A 197 -27.81 -4.21 -6.03
N SER A 198 -29.09 -3.82 -6.13
CA SER A 198 -29.99 -4.24 -7.20
C SER A 198 -29.53 -3.73 -8.57
N ILE A 199 -29.06 -2.48 -8.67
CA ILE A 199 -28.52 -1.90 -9.90
C ILE A 199 -27.25 -2.63 -10.32
N ARG A 200 -26.33 -2.97 -9.41
CA ARG A 200 -25.12 -3.76 -9.71
C ARG A 200 -25.48 -5.12 -10.27
N HIS A 201 -26.47 -5.79 -9.67
CA HIS A 201 -26.97 -7.06 -10.18
C HIS A 201 -27.54 -6.92 -11.60
N VAL A 202 -28.31 -5.86 -11.86
CA VAL A 202 -28.85 -5.57 -13.20
C VAL A 202 -27.76 -5.24 -14.21
N GLN A 203 -26.79 -4.39 -13.86
CA GLN A 203 -25.67 -4.04 -14.74
C GLN A 203 -24.79 -5.25 -15.09
N PHE A 204 -24.69 -6.24 -14.21
CA PHE A 204 -23.93 -7.45 -14.49
C PHE A 204 -24.66 -8.45 -15.40
N TRP A 205 -25.97 -8.66 -15.17
CA TRP A 205 -26.73 -9.72 -15.84
C TRP A 205 -27.51 -9.26 -17.07
N LEU A 206 -28.11 -8.07 -17.04
CA LEU A 206 -28.93 -7.58 -18.14
C LEU A 206 -28.16 -7.45 -19.46
N PRO A 207 -26.92 -6.94 -19.53
CA PRO A 207 -26.18 -6.93 -20.79
C PRO A 207 -25.90 -8.34 -21.35
N LYS A 208 -25.67 -9.33 -20.48
CA LYS A 208 -25.49 -10.74 -20.91
C LYS A 208 -26.78 -11.33 -21.45
N LEU A 209 -27.92 -11.00 -20.86
CA LEU A 209 -29.24 -11.42 -21.35
C LEU A 209 -29.60 -10.74 -22.66
N LEU A 210 -29.25 -9.47 -22.84
CA LEU A 210 -29.40 -8.77 -24.11
C LEU A 210 -28.51 -9.40 -25.19
N ASP A 211 -27.29 -9.82 -24.87
CA ASP A 211 -26.43 -10.55 -25.80
C ASP A 211 -27.00 -11.90 -26.21
N TYR A 212 -27.56 -12.65 -25.25
CA TYR A 212 -28.27 -13.88 -25.56
C TYR A 212 -29.47 -13.61 -26.48
N ALA A 213 -30.26 -12.57 -26.21
CA ALA A 213 -31.38 -12.16 -27.06
C ALA A 213 -30.95 -11.73 -28.48
N LEU A 214 -29.79 -11.08 -28.61
CA LEU A 214 -29.23 -10.71 -29.92
C LEU A 214 -28.83 -11.95 -30.73
N VAL A 215 -28.17 -12.92 -30.10
CA VAL A 215 -27.76 -14.19 -30.76
C VAL A 215 -28.99 -15.01 -31.20
N THR A 216 -30.05 -15.04 -30.38
CA THR A 216 -31.29 -15.72 -30.76
C THR A 216 -31.98 -15.01 -31.93
N LEU A 217 -32.04 -13.68 -31.93
CA LEU A 217 -32.57 -12.90 -33.07
C LEU A 217 -31.77 -13.11 -34.36
N GLU A 218 -30.43 -13.17 -34.28
CA GLU A 218 -29.59 -13.50 -35.44
C GLU A 218 -29.87 -14.90 -35.98
N SER A 219 -30.14 -15.86 -35.09
CA SER A 219 -30.50 -17.22 -35.46
C SER A 219 -31.88 -17.27 -36.12
N VAL A 220 -32.84 -16.50 -35.62
CA VAL A 220 -34.19 -16.37 -36.21
C VAL A 220 -34.15 -15.70 -37.58
N LYS A 221 -33.29 -14.69 -37.77
CA LYS A 221 -33.05 -14.09 -39.09
C LYS A 221 -32.57 -15.11 -40.12
N LYS A 222 -31.65 -16.01 -39.74
CA LYS A 222 -31.17 -17.08 -40.62
C LYS A 222 -32.27 -18.07 -41.03
N ILE A 223 -33.33 -18.20 -40.23
CA ILE A 223 -34.49 -19.07 -40.49
C ILE A 223 -35.51 -18.39 -41.42
N GLY A 224 -35.39 -17.07 -41.67
CA GLY A 224 -36.19 -16.36 -42.68
C GLY A 224 -37.12 -15.27 -42.13
N PHE A 225 -37.07 -14.98 -40.83
CA PHE A 225 -37.86 -13.89 -40.22
C PHE A 225 -37.03 -12.59 -40.15
N ASP A 226 -37.47 -11.55 -40.85
CA ASP A 226 -36.79 -10.25 -40.83
C ASP A 226 -37.24 -9.41 -39.62
N VAL A 227 -36.50 -9.52 -38.53
CA VAL A 227 -36.79 -8.82 -37.27
C VAL A 227 -35.73 -7.77 -36.96
N SER A 228 -36.14 -6.56 -36.59
CA SER A 228 -35.19 -5.52 -36.20
C SER A 228 -34.54 -5.84 -34.84
N SER A 229 -33.19 -5.94 -34.82
CA SER A 229 -32.39 -6.13 -33.60
C SER A 229 -31.92 -4.78 -32.99
N SER A 230 -32.31 -3.67 -33.61
CA SER A 230 -31.85 -2.31 -33.26
C SER A 230 -32.17 -1.93 -31.81
N LEU A 231 -33.35 -2.31 -31.31
CA LEU A 231 -33.77 -2.03 -29.94
C LEU A 231 -32.80 -2.63 -28.91
N PHE A 232 -32.45 -3.90 -29.05
CA PHE A 232 -31.58 -4.60 -28.10
C PHE A 232 -30.15 -4.02 -28.09
N TYR A 233 -29.63 -3.61 -29.25
CA TYR A 233 -28.36 -2.88 -29.33
C TYR A 233 -28.43 -1.51 -28.66
N GLN A 234 -29.49 -0.73 -28.90
CA GLN A 234 -29.67 0.58 -28.28
C GLN A 234 -29.81 0.48 -26.76
N LEU A 235 -30.54 -0.52 -26.26
CA LEU A 235 -30.67 -0.78 -24.83
C LEU A 235 -29.31 -1.17 -24.21
N LYS A 236 -28.51 -1.99 -24.90
CA LYS A 236 -27.17 -2.35 -24.44
C LYS A 236 -26.22 -1.15 -24.39
N ILE A 237 -26.25 -0.29 -25.41
CA ILE A 237 -25.43 0.93 -25.45
C ILE A 237 -25.81 1.86 -24.28
N LYS A 238 -27.10 2.15 -24.11
CA LYS A 238 -27.59 3.00 -23.00
C LYS A 238 -27.27 2.42 -21.62
N LEU A 239 -27.32 1.10 -21.47
CA LEU A 239 -26.96 0.44 -20.21
C LEU A 239 -25.46 0.54 -19.92
N ASN A 240 -24.62 0.46 -20.95
CA ASN A 240 -23.17 0.66 -20.82
C ASN A 240 -22.79 2.13 -20.60
N GLU A 241 -23.60 3.09 -21.06
CA GLU A 241 -23.41 4.52 -20.76
C GLU A 241 -23.74 4.86 -19.30
N LEU A 242 -24.69 4.15 -18.70
CA LEU A 242 -25.11 4.33 -17.30
C LEU A 242 -24.21 3.58 -16.32
N VAL A 243 -22.88 3.75 -16.41
CA VAL A 243 -21.92 3.16 -15.46
C VAL A 243 -22.16 3.72 -14.06
N LEU A 244 -22.16 2.84 -13.06
CA LEU A 244 -22.37 3.22 -11.66
C LEU A 244 -21.14 3.94 -11.13
N SER A 245 -21.14 5.27 -11.17
CA SER A 245 -20.13 6.12 -10.51
C SER A 245 -20.66 6.66 -9.19
N VAL A 246 -21.17 5.77 -8.33
CA VAL A 246 -21.72 6.15 -7.02
C VAL A 246 -20.68 5.84 -5.95
N ASP A 247 -20.42 6.81 -5.08
CA ASP A 247 -19.57 6.65 -3.91
C ASP A 247 -20.26 5.67 -2.93
N GLU A 248 -19.55 4.63 -2.49
CA GLU A 248 -20.16 3.49 -1.78
C GLU A 248 -20.66 3.83 -0.37
N VAL A 249 -20.32 5.02 0.16
CA VAL A 249 -20.53 5.35 1.58
C VAL A 249 -21.17 6.71 1.82
N VAL A 250 -20.97 7.70 0.94
CA VAL A 250 -21.62 9.01 1.07
C VAL A 250 -22.70 9.12 0.02
N TYR A 251 -23.93 8.84 0.42
CA TYR A 251 -25.08 9.03 -0.46
C TYR A 251 -25.49 10.51 -0.45
N SER A 252 -25.61 11.06 -1.63
CA SER A 252 -26.00 12.46 -1.87
C SER A 252 -27.26 12.51 -2.73
N ASP A 253 -27.84 13.71 -2.88
CA ASP A 253 -28.94 13.92 -3.83
C ASP A 253 -28.63 13.48 -5.26
N SER A 254 -27.36 13.54 -5.68
CA SER A 254 -26.96 13.03 -7.00
C SER A 254 -27.07 11.52 -7.08
N THR A 255 -26.84 10.81 -5.97
CA THR A 255 -27.06 9.36 -5.85
C THR A 255 -28.56 9.03 -5.94
N SER A 256 -29.40 9.78 -5.22
CA SER A 256 -30.86 9.62 -5.29
C SER A 256 -31.38 9.89 -6.72
N LYS A 257 -30.93 10.97 -7.36
CA LYS A 257 -31.27 11.28 -8.76
C LYS A 257 -30.77 10.21 -9.73
N TYR A 258 -29.59 9.64 -9.50
CA TYR A 258 -29.08 8.54 -10.31
C TYR A 258 -29.97 7.30 -10.19
N ILE A 259 -30.38 6.94 -8.96
CA ILE A 259 -31.29 5.81 -8.71
C ILE A 259 -32.65 6.05 -9.38
N GLU A 260 -33.21 7.25 -9.27
CA GLU A 260 -34.46 7.60 -9.96
C GLU A 260 -34.32 7.53 -11.48
N ASN A 261 -33.24 8.08 -12.04
CA ASN A 261 -32.98 8.04 -13.48
C ASN A 261 -32.79 6.61 -13.98
N PHE A 262 -32.07 5.77 -13.22
CA PHE A 262 -31.90 4.35 -13.52
C PHE A 262 -33.23 3.61 -13.42
N GLY A 263 -34.06 3.89 -12.42
CA GLY A 263 -35.41 3.33 -12.28
C GLY A 263 -36.31 3.71 -13.45
N ARG A 264 -36.30 4.99 -13.88
CA ARG A 264 -37.01 5.43 -15.10
C ARG A 264 -36.51 4.71 -16.35
N PHE A 265 -35.20 4.54 -16.49
CA PHE A 265 -34.63 3.77 -17.60
C PHE A 265 -35.05 2.29 -17.53
N TYR A 266 -35.02 1.67 -16.36
CA TYR A 266 -35.43 0.28 -16.14
C TYR A 266 -36.90 0.07 -16.52
N ASN A 267 -37.79 0.98 -16.10
CA ASN A 267 -39.19 0.96 -16.50
C ASN A 267 -39.37 1.20 -18.01
N SER A 268 -38.53 2.05 -18.62
CA SER A 268 -38.55 2.28 -20.07
C SER A 268 -38.14 1.03 -20.87
N ILE A 269 -37.24 0.20 -20.33
CA ILE A 269 -36.89 -1.11 -20.93
C ILE A 269 -38.11 -2.02 -20.94
N VAL A 270 -38.80 -2.13 -19.80
CA VAL A 270 -40.01 -2.96 -19.69
C VAL A 270 -41.08 -2.48 -20.68
N ALA A 271 -41.33 -1.18 -20.78
CA ALA A 271 -42.27 -0.62 -21.74
C ALA A 271 -41.85 -0.91 -23.20
N SER A 272 -40.59 -0.67 -23.54
CA SER A 272 -40.08 -0.86 -24.90
C SER A 272 -40.10 -2.33 -25.35
N LEU A 273 -39.77 -3.26 -24.45
CA LEU A 273 -39.84 -4.69 -24.71
C LEU A 273 -41.28 -5.18 -24.88
N ASN A 274 -42.23 -4.61 -24.12
CA ASN A 274 -43.65 -4.93 -24.30
C ASN A 274 -44.20 -4.41 -25.65
N THR A 275 -43.82 -3.20 -26.08
CA THR A 275 -44.20 -2.69 -27.41
C THR A 275 -43.60 -3.55 -28.52
N TRP A 276 -42.31 -3.88 -28.41
CA TRP A 276 -41.62 -4.74 -29.39
C TRP A 276 -42.24 -6.14 -29.46
N LYS A 277 -42.69 -6.69 -28.33
CA LYS A 277 -43.39 -7.97 -28.25
C LYS A 277 -44.70 -7.95 -29.05
N VAL A 278 -45.44 -6.84 -29.04
CA VAL A 278 -46.69 -6.69 -29.80
C VAL A 278 -46.40 -6.54 -31.30
N GLU A 279 -45.37 -5.75 -31.65
CA GLU A 279 -44.95 -5.56 -33.04
C GLU A 279 -44.39 -6.83 -33.68
N ASN A 280 -43.74 -7.70 -32.88
CA ASN A 280 -43.04 -8.90 -33.35
C ASN A 280 -43.58 -10.16 -32.66
N SER A 281 -44.87 -10.44 -32.85
CA SER A 281 -45.57 -11.57 -32.21
C SER A 281 -44.92 -12.93 -32.48
N GLU A 282 -44.24 -13.12 -33.62
CA GLU A 282 -43.59 -14.37 -34.02
C GLU A 282 -42.35 -14.72 -33.17
N VAL A 283 -41.72 -13.72 -32.56
CA VAL A 283 -40.50 -13.86 -31.74
C VAL A 283 -40.69 -13.33 -30.32
N SER A 284 -41.95 -13.25 -29.87
CA SER A 284 -42.33 -12.72 -28.55
C SER A 284 -41.57 -13.40 -27.41
N PHE A 285 -41.23 -14.68 -27.57
CA PHE A 285 -40.51 -15.48 -26.59
C PHE A 285 -39.14 -14.89 -26.21
N VAL A 286 -38.45 -14.19 -27.13
CA VAL A 286 -37.16 -13.56 -26.86
C VAL A 286 -37.30 -12.42 -25.87
N ALA A 287 -38.32 -11.57 -26.05
CA ALA A 287 -38.65 -10.50 -25.11
C ALA A 287 -39.21 -11.06 -23.80
N ASP A 288 -39.98 -12.16 -23.84
CA ASP A 288 -40.55 -12.79 -22.65
C ASP A 288 -39.49 -13.31 -21.67
N VAL A 289 -38.36 -13.84 -22.17
CA VAL A 289 -37.25 -14.28 -21.31
C VAL A 289 -36.65 -13.10 -20.55
N VAL A 290 -36.42 -11.98 -21.23
CA VAL A 290 -35.86 -10.76 -20.61
C VAL A 290 -36.85 -10.14 -19.63
N LEU A 291 -38.13 -10.03 -20.03
CA LEU A 291 -39.20 -9.49 -19.19
C LEU A 291 -39.44 -10.33 -17.93
N LYS A 292 -39.45 -11.66 -18.05
CA LYS A 292 -39.60 -12.57 -16.90
C LYS A 292 -38.44 -12.48 -15.93
N TRP A 293 -37.23 -12.27 -16.45
CA TRP A 293 -36.07 -12.03 -15.59
C TRP A 293 -36.18 -10.68 -14.86
N ILE A 294 -36.60 -9.63 -15.58
CA ILE A 294 -36.84 -8.30 -14.99
C ILE A 294 -37.91 -8.34 -13.89
N SER A 295 -39.03 -9.04 -14.12
CA SER A 295 -40.14 -9.13 -13.15
C SER A 295 -39.80 -9.92 -11.88
N ASN A 296 -38.79 -10.79 -11.95
CA ASN A 296 -38.34 -11.57 -10.79
C ASN A 296 -37.35 -10.81 -9.91
N ASN A 297 -36.81 -9.69 -10.37
CA ASN A 297 -35.93 -8.83 -9.59
C ASN A 297 -36.74 -7.79 -8.81
N SER A 298 -36.17 -7.29 -7.71
CA SER A 298 -36.72 -6.16 -6.95
C SER A 298 -36.98 -4.95 -7.86
N THR A 299 -38.05 -4.20 -7.55
CA THR A 299 -38.30 -2.90 -8.16
C THR A 299 -37.14 -1.96 -7.85
N ILE A 300 -36.55 -1.38 -8.88
CA ILE A 300 -35.43 -0.43 -8.77
C ILE A 300 -35.98 0.98 -8.97
N GLY A 301 -35.58 1.90 -8.10
CA GLY A 301 -35.89 3.33 -8.24
C GLY A 301 -36.87 3.87 -7.20
N GLU A 302 -37.46 3.02 -6.35
CA GLU A 302 -38.27 3.48 -5.22
C GLU A 302 -37.38 3.70 -4.01
N ILE A 303 -37.30 4.95 -3.58
CA ILE A 303 -36.57 5.38 -2.40
C ILE A 303 -37.57 5.48 -1.25
N THR A 304 -37.50 4.55 -0.31
CA THR A 304 -38.42 4.46 0.84
C THR A 304 -37.74 4.89 2.12
N ASN A 305 -38.46 5.63 2.97
CA ASN A 305 -37.97 5.98 4.30
C ASN A 305 -38.10 4.78 5.25
N SER A 306 -37.01 4.43 5.92
CA SER A 306 -37.00 3.47 7.01
C SER A 306 -37.78 4.01 8.20
N THR A 307 -38.72 3.22 8.71
CA THR A 307 -39.51 3.52 9.92
C THR A 307 -38.86 2.99 11.20
N SER A 308 -37.71 2.34 11.10
CA SER A 308 -37.01 1.63 12.19
C SER A 308 -35.61 2.18 12.43
N LEU A 309 -35.50 3.49 12.66
CA LEU A 309 -34.24 4.11 13.07
C LEU A 309 -33.97 3.79 14.55
N GLU A 310 -32.87 3.09 14.85
CA GLU A 310 -32.50 2.69 16.22
C GLU A 310 -31.95 3.87 17.06
N SER A 311 -31.32 4.86 16.41
CA SER A 311 -30.81 6.08 17.07
C SER A 311 -30.53 7.20 16.06
N LEU A 312 -30.90 8.43 16.40
CA LEU A 312 -30.57 9.65 15.66
C LEU A 312 -29.45 10.39 16.38
N GLU A 313 -28.37 10.71 15.66
CA GLU A 313 -27.30 11.55 16.19
C GLU A 313 -27.62 13.03 15.93
N SER A 314 -27.24 13.91 16.87
CA SER A 314 -27.37 15.36 16.68
C SER A 314 -26.10 15.96 16.08
N VAL A 315 -26.23 17.07 15.37
CA VAL A 315 -25.09 17.82 14.79
C VAL A 315 -24.07 18.23 15.86
N GLU A 316 -24.52 18.47 17.09
CA GLU A 316 -23.67 18.84 18.24
C GLU A 316 -22.77 17.68 18.70
N ILE A 317 -23.29 16.45 18.67
CA ILE A 317 -22.50 15.25 19.01
C ILE A 317 -21.44 15.02 17.93
N VAL A 318 -21.82 15.21 16.66
CA VAL A 318 -20.90 15.13 15.51
C VAL A 318 -19.78 16.17 15.66
N GLU A 319 -20.11 17.43 15.97
CA GLU A 319 -19.14 18.50 16.23
C GLU A 319 -18.12 18.10 17.30
N LYS A 320 -18.61 17.59 18.43
CA LYS A 320 -17.76 17.16 19.55
C LYS A 320 -16.80 16.05 19.14
N GLU A 321 -17.25 15.10 18.34
CA GLU A 321 -16.40 14.00 17.87
C GLU A 321 -15.35 14.45 16.85
N PHE A 322 -15.70 15.34 15.92
CA PHE A 322 -14.74 15.96 15.00
C PHE A 322 -13.70 16.82 15.74
N ARG A 323 -14.09 17.50 16.82
CA ARG A 323 -13.17 18.21 17.72
C ARG A 323 -12.23 17.25 18.45
N ASN A 324 -12.76 16.14 18.97
CA ASN A 324 -11.97 15.08 19.61
C ASN A 324 -10.97 14.44 18.64
N LEU A 325 -11.35 14.23 17.38
CA LEU A 325 -10.49 13.76 16.30
C LEU A 325 -9.36 14.76 16.03
N THR A 326 -9.70 16.04 15.88
CA THR A 326 -8.73 17.13 15.63
C THR A 326 -7.68 17.19 16.74
N ASN A 327 -8.12 17.17 18.01
CA ASN A 327 -7.21 17.13 19.16
C ASN A 327 -6.30 15.90 19.13
N SER A 328 -6.84 14.74 18.77
CA SER A 328 -6.07 13.49 18.69
C SER A 328 -5.01 13.54 17.60
N ILE A 329 -5.34 14.10 16.44
CA ILE A 329 -4.39 14.30 15.33
C ILE A 329 -3.27 15.25 15.75
N ILE A 330 -3.61 16.38 16.39
CA ILE A 330 -2.61 17.35 16.85
C ILE A 330 -1.64 16.71 17.84
N LEU A 331 -2.14 15.95 18.82
CA LEU A 331 -1.30 15.23 19.79
C LEU A 331 -0.39 14.20 19.13
N VAL A 332 -0.88 13.49 18.10
CA VAL A 332 -0.07 12.55 17.32
C VAL A 332 1.04 13.29 16.57
N VAL A 333 0.72 14.38 15.88
CA VAL A 333 1.71 15.20 15.15
C VAL A 333 2.77 15.75 16.09
N GLN A 334 2.37 16.23 17.28
CA GLN A 334 3.31 16.69 18.30
C GLN A 334 4.29 15.60 18.73
N LYS A 335 3.80 14.38 18.99
CA LYS A 335 4.66 13.24 19.36
C LYS A 335 5.62 12.82 18.25
N VAL A 336 5.17 12.87 16.99
CA VAL A 336 6.04 12.59 15.83
C VAL A 336 7.14 13.64 15.72
N VAL A 337 6.83 14.92 15.96
CA VAL A 337 7.84 16.01 15.94
C VAL A 337 8.79 15.93 17.14
N GLU A 338 8.31 15.50 18.31
CA GLU A 338 9.18 15.21 19.47
C GLU A 338 10.20 14.11 19.16
N CYS A 339 9.83 13.20 18.25
CA CYS A 339 10.71 12.34 17.46
C CYS A 339 12.07 12.96 17.17
N GLN A 340 12.00 14.11 16.51
CA GLN A 340 13.11 14.84 15.91
C GLN A 340 13.93 15.66 16.89
N LYS A 341 13.38 15.96 18.07
CA LYS A 341 14.09 16.77 19.07
C LYS A 341 15.22 16.00 19.75
N GLN A 342 15.21 14.68 19.62
CA GLN A 342 16.38 13.86 19.91
C GLN A 342 17.40 14.12 18.79
N ASP A 343 18.62 14.51 19.16
CA ASP A 343 19.71 15.04 18.32
C ASP A 343 19.80 14.54 16.86
N GLU A 344 20.33 15.40 15.97
CA GLU A 344 20.64 15.01 14.59
C GLU A 344 21.56 13.78 14.59
N ILE A 345 21.16 12.73 13.87
CA ILE A 345 21.90 11.46 13.82
C ILE A 345 22.87 11.54 12.64
N SER A 346 24.17 11.61 12.93
CA SER A 346 25.23 11.56 11.92
C SER A 346 25.77 10.13 11.75
N ARG A 347 26.36 9.83 10.57
CA ARG A 347 27.19 8.62 10.37
C ARG A 347 28.42 8.59 11.28
N ASP A 348 28.79 9.73 11.83
CA ASP A 348 29.92 9.85 12.75
C ASP A 348 29.59 9.44 14.18
N ASP A 349 28.31 9.30 14.52
CA ASP A 349 27.87 8.93 15.85
C ASP A 349 27.97 7.42 16.11
N ASP A 350 28.21 7.04 17.36
CA ASP A 350 28.15 5.65 17.77
C ASP A 350 26.70 5.14 17.72
N ASN A 351 26.52 3.91 17.23
CA ASN A 351 25.23 3.25 17.05
C ASN A 351 24.26 3.93 16.08
N TRP A 352 24.75 4.80 15.20
CA TRP A 352 23.93 5.60 14.29
C TRP A 352 22.88 4.78 13.54
N LEU A 353 23.22 3.59 13.02
CA LEU A 353 22.28 2.77 12.24
C LEU A 353 21.13 2.27 13.12
N VAL A 354 21.44 1.80 14.32
CA VAL A 354 20.44 1.33 15.28
C VAL A 354 19.53 2.47 15.71
N LEU A 355 20.09 3.66 15.96
CA LEU A 355 19.33 4.87 16.27
C LEU A 355 18.41 5.29 15.11
N SER A 356 18.90 5.27 13.87
CA SER A 356 18.08 5.58 12.68
C SER A 356 16.93 4.59 12.50
N GLN A 357 17.17 3.29 12.68
CA GLN A 357 16.10 2.28 12.60
C GLN A 357 15.08 2.43 13.74
N HIS A 358 15.52 2.77 14.95
CA HIS A 358 14.63 3.08 16.07
C HIS A 358 13.78 4.32 15.80
N ARG A 359 14.40 5.40 15.31
CA ARG A 359 13.70 6.63 14.91
C ARG A 359 12.60 6.35 13.88
N MET A 360 12.91 5.55 12.86
CA MET A 360 11.93 5.15 11.85
C MET A 360 10.77 4.34 12.46
N SER A 361 11.09 3.36 13.32
CA SER A 361 10.07 2.59 14.06
C SER A 361 9.19 3.50 14.92
N ASP A 362 9.77 4.52 15.56
CA ASP A 362 9.05 5.43 16.43
C ASP A 362 8.13 6.36 15.65
N TYR A 363 8.50 6.79 14.43
CA TYR A 363 7.56 7.47 13.54
C TYR A 363 6.34 6.62 13.21
N ILE A 364 6.54 5.36 12.82
CA ILE A 364 5.45 4.44 12.50
C ILE A 364 4.53 4.24 13.71
N LYS A 365 5.11 4.02 14.90
CA LYS A 365 4.37 3.80 16.14
C LYS A 365 3.61 5.05 16.60
N ASN A 366 4.25 6.22 16.56
CA ASN A 366 3.68 7.46 17.08
C ASN A 366 2.59 8.04 16.20
N LEU A 367 2.56 7.72 14.89
CA LEU A 367 1.43 8.04 14.01
C LEU A 367 0.10 7.42 14.48
N ARG A 368 0.14 6.31 15.22
CA ARG A 368 -1.04 5.64 15.80
C ARG A 368 -2.19 5.49 14.79
N LEU A 369 -1.88 5.12 13.55
CA LEU A 369 -2.83 5.14 12.43
C LEU A 369 -4.14 4.43 12.76
N ASN A 370 -4.07 3.22 13.35
CA ASN A 370 -5.26 2.45 13.73
C ASN A 370 -6.23 3.23 14.62
N THR A 371 -5.70 3.95 15.60
CA THR A 371 -6.53 4.74 16.52
C THR A 371 -7.17 5.92 15.79
N ILE A 372 -6.44 6.60 14.91
CA ILE A 372 -6.96 7.72 14.14
C ILE A 372 -7.99 7.25 13.11
N ILE A 373 -7.74 6.14 12.42
CA ILE A 373 -8.68 5.52 11.48
C ILE A 373 -9.98 5.15 12.18
N ALA A 374 -9.92 4.53 13.37
CA ALA A 374 -11.12 4.20 14.15
C ALA A 374 -11.90 5.43 14.59
N LYS A 375 -11.22 6.53 14.95
CA LYS A 375 -11.88 7.81 15.27
C LYS A 375 -12.48 8.45 14.02
N LEU A 376 -11.78 8.39 12.89
CA LEU A 376 -12.23 8.95 11.61
C LEU A 376 -13.47 8.21 11.10
N SER A 377 -13.44 6.88 11.10
CA SER A 377 -14.60 6.07 10.72
C SER A 377 -15.80 6.33 11.62
N LYS A 378 -15.58 6.46 12.94
CA LYS A 378 -16.63 6.85 13.88
C LYS A 378 -17.23 8.23 13.55
N CYS A 379 -16.39 9.23 13.27
CA CYS A 379 -16.85 10.58 12.92
C CYS A 379 -17.67 10.57 11.63
N VAL A 380 -17.22 9.85 10.59
CA VAL A 380 -17.94 9.72 9.32
C VAL A 380 -19.27 8.99 9.52
N ASN A 381 -19.28 7.86 10.23
CA ASN A 381 -20.50 7.11 10.50
C ASN A 381 -21.52 7.94 11.31
N MET A 382 -21.06 8.71 12.31
CA MET A 382 -21.92 9.62 13.08
C MET A 382 -22.46 10.78 12.25
N ALA A 383 -21.66 11.31 11.32
CA ALA A 383 -22.14 12.32 10.39
C ALA A 383 -23.20 11.76 9.43
N LEU A 384 -23.08 10.48 9.05
CA LEU A 384 -24.05 9.78 8.20
C LEU A 384 -25.30 9.30 8.95
N SER A 385 -25.27 9.22 10.28
CA SER A 385 -26.42 8.84 11.12
C SER A 385 -27.25 10.02 11.63
N VAL A 386 -27.08 11.20 11.03
CA VAL A 386 -27.94 12.37 11.26
C VAL A 386 -29.07 12.38 10.25
N GLU A 387 -30.29 12.67 10.69
CA GLU A 387 -31.41 12.94 9.78
C GLU A 387 -31.20 14.31 9.12
N HIS A 388 -30.60 14.27 7.92
CA HIS A 388 -30.22 15.46 7.19
C HIS A 388 -31.44 16.18 6.62
N ASN A 389 -31.51 17.48 6.88
CA ASN A 389 -32.29 18.44 6.12
C ASN A 389 -31.29 19.42 5.45
N LEU A 390 -31.80 20.39 4.68
CA LEU A 390 -30.93 21.32 3.97
C LEU A 390 -29.96 22.06 4.93
N GLN A 391 -30.44 22.46 6.11
CA GLN A 391 -29.63 23.18 7.11
C GLN A 391 -28.62 22.28 7.83
N THR A 392 -29.01 21.07 8.25
CA THR A 392 -28.13 20.15 8.97
C THR A 392 -27.05 19.56 8.06
N SER A 393 -27.39 19.32 6.78
CA SER A 393 -26.42 18.93 5.75
C SER A 393 -25.40 20.05 5.48
N GLU A 394 -25.84 21.30 5.36
CA GLU A 394 -24.93 22.45 5.22
C GLU A 394 -24.01 22.61 6.44
N MET A 395 -24.56 22.49 7.65
CA MET A 395 -23.78 22.58 8.90
C MET A 395 -22.73 21.46 9.01
N ILE A 396 -23.09 20.22 8.67
CA ILE A 396 -22.16 19.08 8.70
C ILE A 396 -21.09 19.25 7.61
N SER A 397 -21.47 19.65 6.39
CA SER A 397 -20.48 19.89 5.34
C SER A 397 -19.53 21.03 5.70
N ALA A 398 -20.02 22.11 6.33
CA ALA A 398 -19.19 23.20 6.84
C ALA A 398 -18.24 22.75 7.96
N LEU A 399 -18.73 21.93 8.91
CA LEU A 399 -17.93 21.35 9.99
C LEU A 399 -16.82 20.44 9.45
N VAL A 400 -17.15 19.55 8.51
CA VAL A 400 -16.17 18.66 7.87
C VAL A 400 -15.17 19.49 7.07
N SER A 401 -15.62 20.50 6.32
CA SER A 401 -14.75 21.43 5.61
C SER A 401 -13.79 22.18 6.53
N PHE A 402 -14.25 22.56 7.73
CA PHE A 402 -13.41 23.21 8.74
C PHE A 402 -12.32 22.27 9.29
N THR A 403 -12.63 20.99 9.50
CA THR A 403 -11.69 20.00 10.04
C THR A 403 -10.80 19.34 8.98
N TYR A 404 -11.25 19.32 7.72
CA TYR A 404 -10.58 18.69 6.60
C TYR A 404 -9.12 19.13 6.41
N PRO A 405 -8.74 20.43 6.50
CA PRO A 405 -7.34 20.84 6.40
C PRO A 405 -6.42 20.11 7.37
N VAL A 406 -6.86 19.85 8.61
CA VAL A 406 -6.05 19.14 9.61
C VAL A 406 -5.88 17.66 9.21
N ILE A 407 -6.96 17.02 8.77
CA ILE A 407 -6.96 15.62 8.30
C ILE A 407 -6.07 15.48 7.06
N ASN A 408 -6.15 16.41 6.12
CA ASN A 408 -5.32 16.46 4.92
C ASN A 408 -3.83 16.57 5.26
N GLN A 409 -3.47 17.42 6.22
CA GLN A 409 -2.09 17.54 6.66
C GLN A 409 -1.59 16.27 7.36
N PHE A 410 -2.43 15.63 8.17
CA PHE A 410 -2.09 14.33 8.77
C PHE A 410 -1.92 13.21 7.73
N PHE A 411 -2.77 13.17 6.71
CA PHE A 411 -2.65 12.22 5.61
C PHE A 411 -1.34 12.42 4.84
N LYS A 412 -1.00 13.68 4.51
CA LYS A 412 0.29 14.03 3.88
C LYS A 412 1.48 13.62 4.73
N LEU A 413 1.45 13.85 6.04
CA LEU A 413 2.50 13.39 6.96
C LEU A 413 2.65 11.88 6.92
N SER A 414 1.54 11.15 6.97
CA SER A 414 1.52 9.68 6.95
C SER A 414 2.13 9.12 5.67
N LEU A 415 1.79 9.72 4.51
CA LEU A 415 2.39 9.39 3.21
C LEU A 415 3.90 9.64 3.20
N LYS A 416 4.37 10.77 3.76
CA LYS A 416 5.80 11.09 3.80
C LYS A 416 6.59 10.14 4.69
N VAL A 417 6.08 9.80 5.87
CA VAL A 417 6.70 8.81 6.77
C VAL A 417 6.71 7.42 6.10
N PHE A 418 5.64 7.07 5.38
CA PHE A 418 5.57 5.82 4.63
C PHE A 418 6.62 5.74 3.53
N GLU A 419 6.77 6.79 2.72
CA GLU A 419 7.81 6.85 1.68
C GLU A 419 9.22 6.71 2.28
N LYS A 420 9.51 7.41 3.39
CA LYS A 420 10.79 7.27 4.10
C LYS A 420 11.03 5.86 4.61
N THR A 421 10.00 5.22 5.16
CA THR A 421 10.08 3.83 5.64
C THR A 421 10.38 2.87 4.49
N ARG A 422 9.71 3.07 3.35
CA ARG A 422 9.84 2.27 2.14
C ARG A 422 11.26 2.36 1.56
N VAL A 423 11.78 3.59 1.41
CA VAL A 423 13.14 3.86 0.93
C VAL A 423 14.17 3.27 1.89
N ASN A 424 14.04 3.51 3.20
CA ASN A 424 14.95 2.94 4.21
C ASN A 424 14.99 1.40 4.16
N TYR A 425 13.85 0.73 4.02
CA TYR A 425 13.81 -0.73 3.88
C TYR A 425 14.54 -1.21 2.62
N TYR A 426 14.28 -0.56 1.49
CA TYR A 426 14.93 -0.89 0.21
C TYR A 426 16.45 -0.66 0.26
N ASP A 427 16.90 0.47 0.79
CA ASP A 427 18.30 0.82 0.91
C ASP A 427 19.03 -0.12 1.87
N LEU A 428 18.42 -0.47 3.00
CA LEU A 428 18.97 -1.45 3.94
C LEU A 428 19.07 -2.84 3.29
N ALA A 429 18.06 -3.27 2.54
CA ALA A 429 18.08 -4.54 1.83
C ALA A 429 19.16 -4.56 0.74
N LYS A 430 19.30 -3.49 -0.03
CA LYS A 430 20.33 -3.36 -1.06
C LYS A 430 21.73 -3.33 -0.46
N ALA A 431 21.94 -2.57 0.61
CA ALA A 431 23.20 -2.53 1.34
C ALA A 431 23.56 -3.90 1.91
N THR A 432 22.60 -4.61 2.49
CA THR A 432 22.79 -5.98 3.02
C THR A 432 23.18 -6.95 1.90
N PHE A 433 22.56 -6.85 0.72
CA PHE A 433 22.93 -7.67 -0.44
C PHE A 433 24.37 -7.38 -0.89
N ILE A 434 24.74 -6.10 -0.99
CA ILE A 434 26.11 -5.67 -1.32
C ILE A 434 27.11 -6.28 -0.34
N LEU A 435 26.90 -6.09 0.97
CA LEU A 435 27.81 -6.60 2.00
C LEU A 435 27.89 -8.12 1.98
N SER A 436 26.76 -8.81 1.76
CA SER A 436 26.72 -10.28 1.62
C SER A 436 27.53 -10.75 0.42
N ASN A 437 27.41 -10.07 -0.72
CA ASN A 437 28.13 -10.42 -1.95
C ASN A 437 29.63 -10.10 -1.84
N SER A 438 29.99 -9.00 -1.17
CA SER A 438 31.38 -8.65 -0.87
C SER A 438 32.02 -9.70 0.04
N LEU A 439 31.32 -10.14 1.09
CA LEU A 439 31.78 -11.21 1.97
C LEU A 439 31.89 -12.55 1.23
N TYR A 440 30.93 -12.89 0.37
CA TYR A 440 31.00 -14.08 -0.47
C TYR A 440 32.23 -14.06 -1.40
N THR A 441 32.50 -12.91 -2.03
CA THR A 441 33.67 -12.73 -2.90
C THR A 441 34.97 -12.89 -2.10
N LEU A 442 35.03 -12.32 -0.90
CA LEU A 442 36.19 -12.46 0.00
C LEU A 442 36.39 -13.91 0.45
N SER A 443 35.31 -14.63 0.77
CA SER A 443 35.34 -16.02 1.25
C SER A 443 35.62 -17.04 0.15
N THR A 444 35.49 -16.67 -1.13
CA THR A 444 35.76 -17.57 -2.27
C THR A 444 37.09 -17.26 -2.96
N LYS A 445 37.44 -15.98 -3.08
CA LYS A 445 38.63 -15.52 -3.84
C LYS A 445 39.76 -14.98 -2.96
N GLY A 446 39.56 -14.91 -1.64
CA GLY A 446 40.53 -14.32 -0.72
C GLY A 446 40.90 -12.90 -1.09
N PHE A 447 42.17 -12.53 -0.91
CA PHE A 447 42.68 -11.21 -1.30
C PHE A 447 43.11 -11.16 -2.78
N CYS A 448 42.62 -12.09 -3.61
CA CYS A 448 42.92 -12.16 -5.05
C CYS A 448 44.44 -12.15 -5.33
N THR A 449 45.23 -12.88 -4.54
CA THR A 449 46.67 -12.95 -4.78
C THR A 449 46.94 -13.68 -6.10
N PRO A 450 47.76 -13.11 -7.01
CA PRO A 450 48.04 -13.72 -8.31
C PRO A 450 48.76 -15.06 -8.16
N GLU A 451 48.42 -16.00 -9.03
CA GLU A 451 49.07 -17.32 -9.09
C GLU A 451 50.56 -17.18 -9.39
N LYS A 452 51.35 -18.12 -8.84
CA LYS A 452 52.76 -18.25 -9.21
C LYS A 452 52.82 -18.87 -10.62
N PRO A 453 53.72 -18.39 -11.50
CA PRO A 453 53.87 -18.92 -12.85
C PRO A 453 54.27 -20.41 -12.87
#